data_AF-A0A9W4FCY8-F1
#
_entry.id   AF-A0A9W4FCY8-F1
#
_cell.length_a   1.000
_cell.length_b   1.000
_cell.length_c   1.000
_cell.angle_alpha   90.00
_cell.angle_beta   90.00
_cell.angle_gamma   90.00
#
_symmetry.space_group_name_H-M   'P 1'
#
loop_
_entity.id
_entity.type
_entity.pdbx_description
1 polymer ?
#
loop_
_entity_poly.entity_id
_entity_poly.type
_entity_poly.pdbx_seq_one_letter_code
_entity_poly.pdbx_strand_id
1 'polypeptide(L)'
;MVFSFTVIHRALHPGFDEDVPFVCAVVEMDEGVRMVARIVDEVADRTATLADAAVEVVYVHVADDVVLPAFRLSTAEARGNERR
;
A
#
# COMPACT_ATOMS: atom_id res chain seq x y z
N MET A 1 3.77 0.80 -9.47
CA MET A 1 3.84 2.10 -8.75
C MET A 1 2.48 2.47 -8.18
N VAL A 2 2.42 3.32 -7.15
CA VAL A 2 1.16 3.85 -6.62
C VAL A 2 0.56 4.86 -7.59
N PHE A 3 -0.60 4.54 -8.16
CA PHE A 3 -1.34 5.44 -9.07
C PHE A 3 -2.16 6.47 -8.30
N SER A 4 -2.85 6.04 -7.25
CA SER A 4 -3.58 6.92 -6.32
C SER A 4 -3.76 6.22 -4.98
N PHE A 5 -4.00 6.99 -3.91
CA PHE A 5 -4.22 6.44 -2.58
C PHE A 5 -5.18 7.29 -1.76
N THR A 6 -5.70 6.69 -0.69
CA THR A 6 -6.49 7.37 0.34
C THR A 6 -6.13 6.81 1.72
N VAL A 7 -6.25 7.66 2.75
CA VAL A 7 -6.08 7.27 4.14
C VAL A 7 -7.45 7.09 4.77
N ILE A 8 -7.76 5.87 5.15
CA ILE A 8 -9.03 5.50 5.78
C ILE A 8 -8.89 5.70 7.28
N HIS A 9 -9.49 6.77 7.79
CA HIS A 9 -9.52 7.10 9.23
C HIS A 9 -10.74 6.52 9.96
N ARG A 10 -11.71 5.99 9.20
CA ARG A 10 -12.92 5.36 9.72
C ARG A 10 -13.19 4.10 8.92
N ALA A 11 -13.21 2.96 9.58
CA ALA A 11 -13.46 1.69 8.94
C ALA A 11 -14.89 1.64 8.35
N LEU A 12 -15.00 1.05 7.16
CA LEU A 12 -16.28 0.79 6.50
C LEU A 12 -16.85 -0.60 6.85
N HIS A 13 -16.01 -1.46 7.43
CA HIS A 13 -16.37 -2.80 7.87
C HIS A 13 -15.71 -3.09 9.23
N PRO A 14 -16.42 -3.69 10.21
CA PRO A 14 -15.90 -3.87 11.58
C PRO A 14 -14.57 -4.62 11.68
N GLY A 15 -14.32 -5.54 10.75
CA GLY A 15 -13.05 -6.26 10.68
C GLY A 15 -11.80 -5.41 10.42
N PHE A 16 -11.95 -4.09 10.20
CA PHE A 16 -10.85 -3.14 10.05
C PHE A 16 -10.84 -2.07 11.15
N ASP A 17 -11.68 -2.19 12.20
CA ASP A 17 -11.77 -1.19 13.27
C ASP A 17 -10.43 -1.04 14.02
N GLU A 18 -9.64 -2.11 14.12
CA GLU A 18 -8.32 -2.10 14.77
C GLU A 18 -7.19 -1.64 13.83
N ASP A 19 -7.47 -1.55 12.52
CA ASP A 19 -6.48 -1.22 11.50
C ASP A 19 -6.46 0.28 11.14
N VAL A 20 -7.43 1.08 11.61
CA VAL A 20 -7.46 2.51 11.29
C VAL A 20 -6.46 3.32 12.13
N PRO A 21 -5.77 4.32 11.54
CA PRO A 21 -5.80 4.68 10.12
C PRO A 21 -4.92 3.75 9.26
N PHE A 22 -5.40 3.38 8.07
CA PHE A 22 -4.61 2.64 7.08
C PHE A 22 -4.71 3.25 5.68
N VAL A 23 -3.74 2.92 4.83
CA VAL A 23 -3.69 3.37 3.43
C VAL A 23 -4.30 2.31 2.53
N CYS A 24 -5.23 2.73 1.68
CA CYS A 24 -5.71 1.94 0.54
C CYS A 24 -5.27 2.62 -0.75
N ALA A 25 -4.64 1.87 -1.64
CA ALA A 25 -4.07 2.39 -2.88
C ALA A 25 -4.58 1.65 -4.10
N VAL A 26 -4.65 2.38 -5.21
CA VAL A 26 -4.68 1.83 -6.55
C VAL A 26 -3.23 1.73 -7.02
N VAL A 27 -2.75 0.51 -7.25
CA VAL A 27 -1.40 0.24 -7.72
C VAL A 27 -1.46 -0.14 -9.19
N GLU A 28 -0.66 0.53 -10.01
CA GLU A 28 -0.40 0.14 -11.40
C GLU A 28 0.77 -0.83 -11.42
N MET A 29 0.52 -2.05 -11.88
CA MET A 29 1.48 -3.15 -11.95
C MET A 29 2.13 -3.21 -13.33
N ASP A 30 3.32 -3.82 -13.41
CA ASP A 30 4.13 -3.88 -14.64
C ASP A 30 3.43 -4.65 -15.78
N GLU A 31 2.48 -5.53 -15.44
CA GLU A 31 1.63 -6.26 -16.37
C GLU A 31 0.55 -5.39 -17.04
N GLY A 32 0.45 -4.10 -16.68
CA GLY A 32 -0.50 -3.15 -17.26
C GLY A 32 -1.89 -3.17 -16.63
N VAL A 33 -2.04 -3.80 -15.45
CA VAL A 33 -3.30 -3.86 -14.68
C VAL A 33 -3.23 -2.98 -13.44
N ARG A 34 -4.42 -2.64 -12.91
CA ARG A 34 -4.54 -1.92 -11.64
C ARG A 34 -5.18 -2.78 -10.57
N MET A 35 -4.59 -2.78 -9.38
CA MET A 35 -5.09 -3.48 -8.22
C MET A 35 -5.38 -2.51 -7.08
N VAL A 36 -6.53 -2.71 -6.42
CA VAL A 36 -6.87 -2.00 -5.17
C VAL A 36 -6.48 -2.89 -4.00
N ALA A 37 -5.55 -2.43 -3.17
CA ALA A 37 -5.12 -3.14 -1.98
C ALA A 37 -4.49 -2.18 -0.95
N ARG A 38 -4.22 -2.70 0.25
CA ARG A 38 -3.58 -1.91 1.31
C ARG A 38 -2.09 -1.68 1.01
N ILE A 39 -1.61 -0.49 1.36
CA ILE A 39 -0.17 -0.29 1.59
C ILE A 39 0.09 -0.63 3.07
N VAL A 40 0.88 -1.66 3.32
CA VAL A 40 1.27 -2.11 4.66
C VAL A 40 2.66 -1.57 5.02
N ASP A 41 2.99 -1.60 6.31
CA ASP A 41 4.24 -1.09 6.89
C ASP A 41 4.49 0.42 6.72
N GLU A 42 3.53 1.16 6.18
CA GLU A 42 3.55 2.62 6.07
C GLU A 42 2.70 3.28 7.15
N VAL A 43 3.30 4.23 7.86
CA VAL A 43 2.59 5.04 8.85
C VAL A 43 1.74 6.06 8.10
N ALA A 44 0.45 6.15 8.42
CA ALA A 44 -0.51 7.05 7.78
C ALA A 44 -0.05 8.53 7.72
N ASP A 45 0.84 8.96 8.60
CA ASP A 45 1.42 10.32 8.62
C ASP A 45 2.59 10.51 7.63
N ARG A 46 3.04 9.46 6.92
CA ARG A 46 4.13 9.48 5.95
C ARG A 46 3.66 9.31 4.51
N THR A 47 2.41 9.69 4.22
CA THR A 47 1.82 9.47 2.89
C THR A 47 2.30 10.43 1.80
N ALA A 48 3.06 11.47 2.16
CA ALA A 48 3.55 12.48 1.21
C ALA A 48 4.43 11.87 0.10
N THR A 49 5.10 10.76 0.38
CA THR A 49 5.98 10.06 -0.57
C THR A 49 5.29 8.92 -1.30
N LEU A 50 3.98 8.69 -1.09
CA LEU A 50 3.29 7.55 -1.69
C LEU A 50 2.94 7.75 -3.15
N ALA A 51 2.62 8.97 -3.59
CA ALA A 51 2.29 9.21 -4.99
C ALA A 51 3.50 8.83 -5.87
N ASP A 52 3.25 8.03 -6.91
CA ASP A 52 4.26 7.53 -7.85
C ASP A 52 5.33 6.60 -7.25
N ALA A 53 5.25 6.23 -5.96
CA ALA A 53 6.24 5.36 -5.33
C ALA A 53 6.24 3.94 -5.93
N ALA A 54 7.42 3.35 -6.10
CA ALA A 54 7.54 1.93 -6.38
C ALA A 54 7.11 1.08 -5.18
N VAL A 55 6.41 -0.01 -5.46
CA VAL A 55 5.88 -0.93 -4.47
C VAL A 55 6.12 -2.36 -4.90
N GLU A 56 6.20 -3.25 -3.92
CA GLU A 56 6.32 -4.69 -4.11
C GLU A 56 5.10 -5.38 -3.49
N VAL A 57 4.59 -6.41 -4.16
CA VAL A 57 3.51 -7.24 -3.61
C VAL A 57 4.01 -8.03 -2.41
N VAL A 58 3.21 -8.07 -1.37
CA VAL A 58 3.38 -8.92 -0.20
C VAL A 58 2.06 -9.63 0.11
N TYR A 59 2.13 -10.69 0.91
CA TYR A 59 0.97 -11.47 1.27
C TYR A 59 0.81 -11.44 2.79
N VAL A 60 -0.37 -11.05 3.24
CA VAL A 60 -0.69 -10.92 4.67
C VAL A 60 -1.78 -11.90 5.05
N HIS A 61 -1.59 -12.57 6.19
CA HIS A 61 -2.65 -13.36 6.82
C HIS A 61 -3.63 -12.39 7.49
N VAL A 62 -4.90 -12.49 7.11
CA VAL A 62 -6.00 -11.71 7.73
C VAL A 62 -6.92 -12.59 8.57
N ALA A 63 -6.76 -13.91 8.45
CA ALA A 63 -7.30 -14.95 9.32
C ALA A 63 -6.42 -16.20 9.13
N ASP A 64 -6.64 -17.25 9.95
CA ASP A 64 -5.83 -18.47 9.94
C ASP A 64 -5.66 -19.07 8.53
N ASP A 65 -6.76 -19.16 7.77
CA ASP A 65 -6.78 -19.76 6.44
C ASP A 65 -6.96 -18.73 5.30
N VAL A 66 -6.85 -17.43 5.58
CA VAL A 66 -7.10 -16.37 4.59
C VAL A 66 -5.87 -15.49 4.42
N VAL A 67 -5.32 -15.51 3.21
CA VAL A 67 -4.18 -14.70 2.79
C VAL A 67 -4.61 -13.74 1.69
N LEU A 68 -4.33 -12.45 1.87
CA LEU A 68 -4.65 -11.42 0.89
C LEU A 68 -3.36 -10.75 0.38
N PRO A 69 -3.32 -10.35 -0.90
CA PRO A 69 -2.26 -9.51 -1.42
C PRO A 69 -2.37 -8.10 -0.82
N ALA A 70 -1.23 -7.54 -0.48
CA ALA A 70 -1.03 -6.14 -0.10
C ALA A 70 0.26 -5.64 -0.76
N PHE A 71 0.60 -4.38 -0.53
CA PHE A 71 1.80 -3.78 -1.07
C PHE A 71 2.62 -3.12 0.03
N ARG A 72 3.95 -3.14 -0.11
CA ARG A 72 4.85 -2.30 0.70
C ARG A 72 5.71 -1.46 -0.23
N LEU A 73 6.27 -0.35 0.26
CA LEU A 73 7.23 0.42 -0.52
C LEU A 73 8.44 -0.43 -0.90
N SER A 74 8.89 -0.29 -2.15
CA SER A 74 10.11 -0.94 -2.60
C SER A 74 11.32 -0.21 -2.00
N THR A 75 12.23 -0.96 -1.42
CA THR A 75 13.52 -0.43 -0.96
C THR A 75 14.48 -0.13 -2.13
N ALA A 76 14.11 -0.50 -3.36
CA ALA A 76 14.96 -0.31 -4.54
C ALA A 76 15.11 1.17 -4.94
N GLU A 77 14.15 2.03 -4.60
CA GLU A 77 14.15 3.45 -5.01
C GLU A 77 14.92 4.41 -4.09
N ALA A 78 15.37 3.97 -2.90
CA ALA A 78 16.24 4.79 -2.06
C ALA A 78 17.62 5.07 -2.70
N ARG A 79 17.96 4.39 -3.81
CA ARG A 79 19.24 4.55 -4.55
C ARG A 79 19.13 5.29 -5.88
N GLY A 80 17.92 5.69 -6.31
CA GLY A 80 17.69 6.27 -7.64
C GLY A 80 17.68 7.80 -7.70
N ASN A 81 17.50 8.49 -6.57
CA ASN A 81 17.15 9.92 -6.56
C ASN A 81 18.36 10.89 -6.36
N GLU A 82 19.60 10.42 -6.45
CA GLU A 82 20.80 11.28 -6.42
C GLU A 82 21.26 11.77 -7.82
N ARG A 83 20.46 11.54 -8.86
CA ARG A 83 20.80 11.91 -10.24
C ARG A 83 19.66 12.68 -10.90
N ARG A 84 19.29 13.84 -10.36
CA ARG A 84 18.60 14.86 -11.14
C ARG A 84 18.98 16.26 -10.70
#